data_AF-A0A1H0VEZ1-F1
#
_entry.id   AF-A0A1H0VEZ1-F1
#
_cell.length_a   1.000
_cell.length_b   1.000
_cell.length_c   1.000
_cell.angle_alpha   90.00
_cell.angle_beta   90.00
_cell.angle_gamma   90.00
#
_symmetry.space_group_name_H-M   'P 1'
#
loop_
_entity.id
_entity.type
_entity.pdbx_description
1 polymer ?
#
loop_
_entity_poly.entity_id
_entity_poly.type
_entity_poly.pdbx_seq_one_letter_code
_entity_poly.pdbx_strand_id
1 'polypeptide(L)'
;MSSPDVPTRGPARSGPYAIAGILLGAAIVIPLLVPAYSFDEPRLAGMPFFYWYQMMWIPVTAALVGISYWLVSKEDRRRRDSVRGISSAGEE
;
A
#
# COMPACT_ATOMS: atom_id res chain seq x y z
N MET A 1 39.38 12.62 -2.07
CA MET A 1 38.54 13.03 -0.93
C MET A 1 37.14 12.48 -1.18
N SER A 2 36.76 11.38 -0.51
CA SER A 2 35.36 10.91 -0.55
C SER A 2 34.53 11.87 0.28
N SER A 3 33.53 12.51 -0.33
CA SER A 3 32.52 13.25 0.44
C SER A 3 31.87 12.30 1.45
N PRO A 4 31.66 12.71 2.71
CA PRO A 4 30.85 11.92 3.63
C PRO A 4 29.47 11.71 3.00
N ASP A 5 29.05 10.45 2.88
CA ASP A 5 27.73 10.09 2.37
C ASP A 5 26.70 10.51 3.41
N VAL A 6 26.20 11.76 3.29
CA VAL A 6 25.22 12.31 4.21
C VAL A 6 23.90 11.61 3.93
N PRO A 7 23.33 10.84 4.87
CA PRO A 7 22.11 10.09 4.60
C PRO A 7 20.95 11.03 4.29
N THR A 8 20.48 11.05 3.05
CA THR A 8 19.35 11.90 2.60
C THR A 8 18.00 11.44 3.19
N ARG A 9 17.92 10.23 3.77
CA ARG A 9 16.72 9.68 4.41
C ARG A 9 17.06 8.92 5.69
N GLY A 10 16.22 9.09 6.71
CA GLY A 10 16.33 8.35 7.96
C GLY A 10 16.09 6.85 7.81
N PRO A 11 16.48 6.04 8.81
CA PRO A 11 16.44 4.59 8.74
C PRO A 11 15.02 4.05 8.56
N ALA A 12 14.95 2.95 7.82
CA ALA A 12 13.70 2.37 7.37
C ALA A 12 13.00 1.53 8.42
N ARG A 13 11.74 1.85 8.76
CA ARG A 13 10.87 0.88 9.45
C ARG A 13 10.28 -0.11 8.45
N SER A 14 10.44 -1.41 8.70
CA SER A 14 9.96 -2.48 7.83
C SER A 14 8.44 -2.68 7.89
N GLY A 15 7.81 -2.40 9.05
CA GLY A 15 6.38 -2.66 9.29
C GLY A 15 5.43 -2.03 8.25
N PRO A 16 5.50 -0.71 7.99
CA PRO A 16 4.65 -0.04 6.99
C PRO A 16 4.72 -0.66 5.59
N TYR A 17 5.92 -1.08 5.15
CA TYR A 17 6.11 -1.68 3.82
C TYR A 17 5.65 -3.13 3.78
N ALA A 18 5.79 -3.88 4.87
CA ALA A 18 5.24 -5.23 4.98
C ALA A 18 3.71 -5.21 4.87
N ILE A 19 3.04 -4.30 5.58
CA ILE A 19 1.58 -4.12 5.51
C ILE A 19 1.17 -3.69 4.09
N ALA A 20 1.85 -2.71 3.51
CA ALA A 20 1.61 -2.28 2.12
C ALA A 20 1.76 -3.46 1.14
N GLY A 21 2.81 -4.27 1.29
CA GLY A 21 3.04 -5.47 0.49
C GLY A 21 1.92 -6.50 0.62
N ILE A 22 1.43 -6.75 1.85
CA ILE A 22 0.31 -7.66 2.10
C ILE A 22 -0.98 -7.15 1.45
N LEU A 23 -1.29 -5.85 1.59
CA LEU A 23 -2.49 -5.26 0.99
C LEU A 23 -2.47 -5.35 -0.54
N LEU A 24 -1.32 -5.05 -1.16
CA LEU A 24 -1.15 -5.15 -2.61
C LEU A 24 -1.17 -6.62 -3.08
N GLY A 25 -0.54 -7.52 -2.33
CA GLY A 25 -0.61 -8.96 -2.59
C GLY A 25 -2.06 -9.46 -2.56
N ALA A 26 -2.84 -9.06 -1.56
CA ALA A 26 -4.26 -9.40 -1.47
C ALA A 26 -5.06 -8.83 -2.65
N ALA A 27 -4.77 -7.59 -3.09
CA ALA A 27 -5.42 -6.97 -4.24
C ALA A 27 -5.22 -7.76 -5.56
N ILE A 28 -4.12 -8.51 -5.67
CA ILE A 28 -3.78 -9.33 -6.85
C ILE A 28 -4.29 -10.76 -6.68
N VAL A 29 -4.02 -11.41 -5.55
CA VAL A 29 -4.29 -12.84 -5.39
C VAL A 29 -5.80 -13.10 -5.32
N ILE A 30 -6.57 -12.26 -4.64
CA ILE A 30 -8.01 -12.49 -4.42
C ILE A 30 -8.79 -12.54 -5.75
N PRO A 31 -8.61 -11.62 -6.71
CA PRO A 31 -9.28 -11.70 -8.02
C PRO A 31 -8.78 -12.82 -8.92
N LEU A 32 -7.54 -13.26 -8.74
CA LEU A 32 -6.99 -14.35 -9.56
C LEU A 32 -7.59 -15.70 -9.18
N LEU A 33 -8.19 -15.82 -7.98
CA LEU A 33 -8.91 -17.01 -7.53
C LEU A 33 -10.30 -17.11 -8.16
N VAL A 34 -10.40 -16.92 -9.48
CA VAL A 34 -11.62 -16.99 -10.29
C VAL A 34 -12.50 -18.20 -9.97
N PRO A 35 -12.00 -19.45 -9.90
CA PRO A 35 -12.86 -20.59 -9.61
C PRO A 35 -13.50 -20.56 -8.21
N ALA A 36 -13.01 -19.74 -7.28
CA ALA A 36 -13.58 -19.60 -5.94
C ALA A 36 -14.82 -18.71 -5.90
N TYR A 37 -15.07 -17.91 -6.94
CA TYR A 37 -16.20 -16.97 -6.99
C TYR A 37 -16.93 -16.96 -8.33
N SER A 38 -16.59 -17.86 -9.27
CA SER A 38 -17.28 -18.03 -10.55
C SER A 38 -18.61 -18.77 -10.38
N PHE A 39 -19.49 -18.25 -9.53
CA PHE A 39 -20.82 -18.77 -9.32
C PHE A 39 -21.85 -17.96 -10.11
N ASP A 40 -22.93 -18.62 -10.50
CA ASP A 40 -24.02 -17.98 -11.24
C ASP A 40 -25.06 -17.36 -10.29
N GLU A 41 -25.15 -17.91 -9.07
CA GLU A 41 -25.94 -17.39 -7.95
C GLU A 41 -25.02 -16.90 -6.82
N PRO A 42 -25.36 -15.83 -6.09
CA PRO A 42 -26.58 -15.02 -6.17
C PRO A 42 -26.57 -13.99 -7.31
N ARG A 43 -27.72 -13.87 -7.99
CA ARG A 43 -27.94 -12.83 -9.00
C ARG A 43 -28.37 -11.52 -8.34
N LEU A 44 -27.72 -10.41 -8.69
CA LEU A 44 -28.08 -9.07 -8.22
C LEU A 44 -28.66 -8.29 -9.39
N ALA A 45 -29.93 -7.86 -9.31
CA ALA A 45 -30.63 -7.17 -10.41
C ALA A 45 -30.55 -7.92 -11.76
N GLY A 46 -30.53 -9.26 -11.75
CA GLY A 46 -30.38 -10.10 -12.94
C GLY A 46 -28.94 -10.36 -13.38
N MET A 47 -27.94 -9.66 -12.81
CA MET A 47 -26.52 -9.91 -13.09
C MET A 47 -25.96 -11.07 -12.25
N PRO A 48 -25.26 -12.05 -12.87
CA PRO A 48 -24.57 -13.12 -12.15
C PRO A 48 -23.55 -12.62 -11.12
N PHE A 49 -23.26 -13.45 -10.11
CA PHE A 49 -22.37 -13.14 -8.99
C PHE A 49 -21.01 -12.58 -9.44
N PHE A 50 -20.40 -13.25 -10.40
CA PHE A 50 -19.09 -12.88 -10.95
C PHE A 50 -19.00 -11.41 -11.37
N TYR A 51 -20.00 -10.88 -12.08
CA TYR A 51 -19.92 -9.55 -12.67
C TYR A 51 -20.06 -8.45 -11.62
N TRP A 52 -21.05 -8.57 -10.73
CA TRP A 52 -21.23 -7.53 -9.72
C TRP A 52 -20.13 -7.59 -8.66
N TYR A 53 -19.61 -8.78 -8.35
CA TYR A 53 -18.44 -8.94 -7.49
C TYR A 53 -17.21 -8.25 -8.08
N GLN A 54 -16.97 -8.42 -9.39
CA GLN A 54 -15.88 -7.74 -10.09
C GLN A 54 -16.03 -6.22 -10.08
N MET A 55 -17.26 -5.71 -10.19
CA MET A 55 -17.55 -4.27 -10.10
C MET A 55 -17.27 -3.74 -8.69
N MET A 56 -17.68 -4.47 -7.64
CA MET A 56 -17.36 -4.15 -6.25
C MET A 56 -15.85 -4.18 -5.97
N TRP A 57 -15.10 -4.97 -6.75
CA TRP A 57 -13.66 -5.04 -6.60
C TRP A 57 -12.92 -3.76 -7.03
N ILE A 58 -13.53 -2.93 -7.89
CA ILE A 58 -12.97 -1.64 -8.33
C ILE A 58 -12.74 -0.68 -7.13
N PRO A 59 -13.77 -0.34 -6.33
CA PRO A 59 -13.56 0.52 -5.16
C PRO A 59 -12.71 -0.18 -4.09
N VAL A 60 -12.79 -1.50 -3.95
CA VAL A 60 -11.96 -2.25 -2.98
C VAL A 60 -10.48 -2.13 -3.31
N THR A 61 -10.08 -2.36 -4.57
CA THR A 61 -8.68 -2.20 -5.00
C THR A 61 -8.20 -0.78 -4.88
N ALA A 62 -9.03 0.21 -5.25
CA ALA A 62 -8.70 1.61 -5.06
C ALA A 62 -8.44 1.93 -3.58
N ALA A 63 -9.25 1.40 -2.66
CA ALA A 63 -9.06 1.55 -1.22
C ALA A 63 -7.77 0.87 -0.73
N LEU A 64 -7.51 -0.38 -1.16
CA LEU A 64 -6.29 -1.12 -0.79
C LEU A 64 -5.02 -0.38 -1.23
N VAL A 65 -5.00 0.09 -2.48
CA VAL A 65 -3.88 0.88 -3.03
C VAL A 65 -3.77 2.24 -2.32
N GLY A 66 -4.89 2.91 -2.05
CA GLY A 66 -4.93 4.17 -1.33
C GLY A 66 -4.36 4.06 0.09
N ILE A 67 -4.74 3.02 0.84
CA ILE A 67 -4.22 2.74 2.18
C ILE A 67 -2.73 2.43 2.12
N SER A 68 -2.31 1.59 1.18
CA SER A 68 -0.89 1.26 0.94
C SER A 68 -0.07 2.53 0.66
N TYR A 69 -0.54 3.38 -0.25
CA TYR A 69 0.10 4.65 -0.58
C TYR A 69 0.18 5.58 0.63
N TRP A 70 -0.90 5.71 1.39
CA TRP A 70 -0.94 6.55 2.58
C TRP A 70 0.06 6.08 3.64
N LEU A 71 0.13 4.77 3.88
CA LEU A 71 1.02 4.16 4.86
C LEU A 71 2.49 4.38 4.50
N VAL A 72 2.86 4.17 3.24
CA VAL A 72 4.21 4.41 2.73
C VAL A 72 4.56 5.90 2.76
N SER A 73 3.65 6.77 2.33
CA SER A 73 3.85 8.22 2.32
C SER A 73 4.06 8.81 3.72
N LYS A 74 3.33 8.29 4.72
CA LYS A 74 3.48 8.69 6.12
C LYS A 74 4.85 8.30 6.69
N GLU A 75 5.32 7.10 6.38
CA GLU A 75 6.64 6.64 6.80
C GLU A 75 7.77 7.43 6.09
N ASP A 76 7.62 7.71 4.80
CA ASP A 76 8.57 8.54 4.06
C ASP A 76 8.63 9.99 4.61
N ARG A 77 7.51 10.54 5.06
CA ARG A 77 7.48 11.86 5.73
C ARG A 77 8.24 11.82 7.06
N ARG A 78 7.99 10.82 7.91
CA ARG A 78 8.71 10.60 9.18
C ARG A 78 10.22 10.52 8.97
N ARG A 79 10.68 9.80 7.94
CA ARG A 79 12.11 9.64 7.65
C ARG A 79 12.79 10.95 7.29
N ARG A 80 12.10 11.84 6.57
CA ARG A 80 12.61 13.18 6.25
C ARG A 80 12.73 14.06 7.49
N ASP A 81 11.73 14.01 8.36
CA ASP A 81 11.72 14.79 9.61
C ASP A 81 12.86 14.35 10.56
N SER A 82 13.19 13.04 10.60
CA SER A 82 14.30 12.53 11.42
C SER A 82 15.69 13.00 10.97
N VAL A 83 15.90 13.24 9.67
CA VAL A 83 17.19 13.77 9.16
C VAL A 83 17.30 15.27 9.40
N ARG A 84 16.19 16.00 9.23
CA ARG A 84 16.14 17.44 9.49
C ARG A 84 16.46 17.78 10.95
N GLY A 85 15.93 17.01 11.90
CA GLY A 85 16.22 17.21 13.33
C GLY A 85 17.69 16.97 13.70
N ILE A 86 18.40 16.10 13.00
CA ILE A 86 19.84 15.86 13.20
C ILE A 86 20.66 17.03 12.65
N SER A 87 20.29 17.56 11.48
CA SER A 87 20.97 18.72 10.88
C SER A 87 20.90 19.95 11.77
N SER A 88 19.73 20.24 12.36
CA SER A 88 19.56 21.40 13.25
C SER A 88 20.31 21.27 14.57
N ALA A 89 20.50 20.05 15.08
CA ALA A 89 21.23 19.81 16.33
C ALA A 89 22.76 19.88 16.18
N GLY A 90 23.29 19.81 14.95
CA GLY A 90 24.71 19.95 14.67
C GLY A 90 25.14 21.40 14.36
N GLU A 91 24.19 22.31 14.19
CA GLU A 91 24.42 23.74 13.95
C GLU A 91 24.47 24.57 15.25
N GLU A 92 24.00 24.01 16.37
CA GLU A 92 24.08 24.59 17.73
C GLU A 92 25.33 24.12 18.50
#